data_AF-A0A3S0VPP4-F1
#
_entry.id   AF-A0A3S0VPP4-F1
#
_cell.length_a   1.000
_cell.length_b   1.000
_cell.length_c   1.000
_cell.angle_alpha   90.00
_cell.angle_beta   90.00
_cell.angle_gamma   90.00
#
_symmetry.space_group_name_H-M   'P 1'
#
loop_
_entity.id
_entity.type
_entity.pdbx_description
1 polymer ?
#
loop_
_entity_poly.entity_id
_entity_poly.type
_entity_poly.pdbx_seq_one_letter_code
_entity_poly.pdbx_strand_id
1 'polypeptide(L)'
;MMGRFTIGRMALKRTNPDNSSTIPAKSLNYSPTNHPSTIIPKTKETIKIESDNTLDANNHHTKNPGSKGFSQLKSEEHKLFYHRKRVRSSYSDNYSAALALPYSSFELEKRQNDRNALLVLSRDSIIEHANRRVDLFFYTLIAYYRTGIIPTIGHTSLQHGRGRTVLKEGRDFNLTQACHSSFTPSLVDETIYQTNPLGGKNKSLLSGTHLMDSLNSTVELPPFVNKLDDVLESMCRQKSLELIAKTSLGSLNPIIGLTVFLKMMRRALTELKQSASRQARSALVHHSLSGQNHINPQLINLVIRGTLHTTYSPETESVSDEYIQLLLRLKPEEKALCLRDKETRITLYLDKIADLQKEILEAKSEYSNSAS
;
A
#
# COMPACT_ATOMS: atom_id res chain seq x y z
N MET A 1 14.22 20.85 -16.19
CA MET A 1 12.78 20.86 -15.86
C MET A 1 12.53 19.69 -14.92
N MET A 2 12.27 19.96 -13.63
CA MET A 2 12.13 18.92 -12.60
C MET A 2 10.69 18.41 -12.56
N GLY A 3 10.51 17.09 -12.69
CA GLY A 3 9.25 16.41 -12.42
C GLY A 3 9.03 16.30 -10.91
N ARG A 4 7.97 16.94 -10.41
CA ARG A 4 7.52 16.75 -9.02
C ARG A 4 6.75 15.43 -8.93
N PHE A 5 7.12 14.59 -7.96
CA PHE A 5 6.36 13.40 -7.61
C PHE A 5 4.94 13.79 -7.19
N THR A 6 3.96 13.54 -8.06
CA THR A 6 2.55 13.74 -7.78
C THR A 6 1.91 12.37 -7.70
N ILE A 7 1.72 11.87 -6.47
CA ILE A 7 0.79 10.75 -6.23
C ILE A 7 -0.55 11.19 -6.81
N GLY A 8 -1.13 10.43 -7.74
CA GLY A 8 -2.44 10.73 -8.32
C GLY A 8 -3.49 10.81 -7.21
N ARG A 9 -3.80 12.05 -6.76
CA ARG A 9 -4.78 12.30 -5.70
C ARG A 9 -6.17 12.34 -6.32
N MET A 10 -7.10 11.54 -5.82
CA MET A 10 -8.50 11.93 -5.84
C MET A 10 -8.80 12.72 -4.58
N ALA A 11 -9.24 13.98 -4.75
CA ALA A 11 -10.05 14.61 -3.73
C ALA A 11 -11.37 13.82 -3.67
N LEU A 12 -11.66 13.19 -2.53
CA LEU A 12 -13.00 12.72 -2.23
C LEU A 12 -13.92 13.95 -2.22
N LYS A 13 -14.66 14.16 -3.31
CA LYS A 13 -15.78 15.11 -3.33
C LYS A 13 -16.73 14.71 -2.20
N ARG A 14 -16.94 15.62 -1.25
CA ARG A 14 -18.01 15.51 -0.26
C ARG A 14 -19.34 15.47 -1.01
N THR A 15 -19.97 14.31 -1.07
CA THR A 15 -21.37 14.19 -1.47
C THR A 15 -22.19 13.85 -0.24
N ASN A 16 -22.98 14.82 0.23
CA ASN A 16 -24.11 14.57 1.12
C ASN A 16 -25.09 13.64 0.41
N PRO A 17 -25.54 12.53 1.02
CA PRO A 17 -26.65 11.76 0.49
C PRO A 17 -27.94 12.28 1.13
N ASP A 18 -28.53 13.31 0.54
CA ASP A 18 -29.94 13.63 0.71
C ASP A 18 -30.41 14.44 -0.50
N ASN A 19 -31.02 13.73 -1.45
CA ASN A 19 -32.22 14.15 -2.17
C ASN A 19 -32.54 13.12 -3.25
N SER A 20 -33.57 12.32 -2.97
CA SER A 20 -34.29 11.55 -3.97
C SER A 20 -34.98 12.51 -4.94
N SER A 21 -34.64 12.42 -6.22
CA SER A 21 -35.60 12.76 -7.28
C SER A 21 -35.31 11.93 -8.53
N THR A 22 -36.38 11.32 -8.98
CA THR A 22 -36.56 10.36 -10.06
C THR A 22 -36.24 10.97 -11.42
N ILE A 23 -35.45 10.27 -12.25
CA ILE A 23 -35.29 10.56 -13.68
C ILE A 23 -36.13 9.54 -14.48
N PRO A 24 -36.97 9.96 -15.44
CA PRO A 24 -37.51 9.03 -16.42
C PRO A 24 -36.59 8.91 -17.64
N ALA A 25 -36.42 7.67 -18.08
CA ALA A 25 -35.64 7.24 -19.23
C ALA A 25 -36.16 7.81 -20.56
N LYS A 26 -35.25 8.16 -21.47
CA LYS A 26 -35.52 8.22 -22.91
C LYS A 26 -34.53 7.32 -23.64
N SER A 27 -35.11 6.31 -24.28
CA SER A 27 -34.49 5.43 -25.26
C SER A 27 -34.17 6.22 -26.54
N LEU A 28 -33.00 5.94 -27.12
CA LEU A 28 -32.71 6.28 -28.51
C LEU A 28 -32.19 5.02 -29.20
N ASN A 29 -33.05 4.54 -30.11
CA ASN A 29 -32.80 3.48 -31.06
C ASN A 29 -31.74 3.92 -32.08
N TYR A 30 -30.78 3.05 -32.39
CA TYR A 30 -30.08 3.10 -33.68
C TYR A 30 -30.08 1.70 -34.30
N SER A 31 -30.67 1.62 -35.49
CA SER A 31 -30.73 0.42 -36.32
C SER A 31 -29.41 0.18 -37.07
N PRO A 32 -29.11 -1.07 -37.46
CA PRO A 32 -27.84 -1.48 -38.05
C PRO A 32 -27.84 -1.38 -39.58
N THR A 33 -26.69 -1.02 -40.16
CA THR A 33 -26.43 -1.16 -41.60
C THR A 33 -25.40 -2.26 -41.87
N ASN A 34 -25.69 -3.01 -42.94
CA ASN A 34 -25.15 -4.31 -43.33
C ASN A 34 -23.68 -4.33 -43.82
N HIS A 35 -23.09 -5.50 -43.57
CA HIS A 35 -21.95 -6.23 -44.17
C HIS A 35 -21.40 -5.81 -45.56
N PRO A 36 -20.14 -6.22 -45.86
CA PRO A 36 -19.97 -7.47 -46.59
C PRO A 36 -19.02 -8.47 -45.90
N SER A 37 -19.45 -9.73 -45.97
CA SER A 37 -18.76 -10.94 -45.52
C SER A 37 -17.66 -11.33 -46.50
N THR A 38 -16.51 -11.76 -45.98
CA THR A 38 -15.52 -12.55 -46.75
C THR A 38 -15.24 -13.85 -46.00
N ILE A 39 -15.25 -14.94 -46.77
CA ILE A 39 -15.32 -16.33 -46.36
C ILE A 39 -13.90 -16.96 -46.36
N ILE A 40 -13.47 -17.48 -45.19
CA ILE A 40 -12.71 -18.75 -44.94
C ILE A 40 -11.22 -18.80 -45.42
N PRO A 41 -10.25 -19.31 -44.61
CA PRO A 41 -10.29 -20.66 -44.03
C PRO A 41 -9.94 -20.87 -42.56
N LYS A 42 -10.60 -21.90 -42.03
CA LYS A 42 -10.26 -22.63 -40.80
C LYS A 42 -8.99 -23.43 -41.03
N THR A 43 -7.96 -23.14 -40.24
CA THR A 43 -6.92 -24.10 -39.90
C THR A 43 -6.92 -24.27 -38.38
N LYS A 44 -7.28 -25.49 -37.95
CA LYS A 44 -7.03 -25.97 -36.60
C LYS A 44 -5.54 -26.22 -36.50
N GLU A 45 -4.81 -25.37 -35.80
CA GLU A 45 -3.51 -25.75 -35.25
C GLU A 45 -3.51 -25.49 -33.75
N THR A 46 -3.47 -26.60 -33.03
CA THR A 46 -3.25 -26.70 -31.61
C THR A 46 -1.82 -26.29 -31.32
N ILE A 47 -1.58 -25.02 -30.97
CA ILE A 47 -0.24 -24.59 -30.54
C ILE A 47 -0.06 -24.99 -29.08
N LYS A 48 0.71 -26.08 -28.89
CA LYS A 48 1.37 -26.43 -27.65
C LYS A 48 2.31 -25.27 -27.28
N ILE A 49 2.21 -24.78 -26.06
CA ILE A 49 3.21 -23.91 -25.46
C ILE A 49 4.41 -24.78 -25.12
N GLU A 50 5.33 -24.93 -26.07
CA GLU A 50 6.70 -25.32 -25.78
C GLU A 50 7.51 -24.08 -25.44
N SER A 51 8.19 -24.20 -24.31
CA SER A 51 9.23 -23.32 -23.80
C SER A 51 10.28 -23.03 -24.87
N ASP A 52 10.68 -21.77 -25.01
CA ASP A 52 12.10 -21.54 -25.23
C ASP A 52 12.63 -20.28 -24.56
N ASN A 53 13.75 -20.51 -23.89
CA ASN A 53 14.66 -19.53 -23.35
C ASN A 53 15.35 -18.83 -24.53
N THR A 54 15.60 -17.52 -24.42
CA THR A 54 16.94 -16.92 -24.54
C THR A 54 16.82 -15.40 -24.50
N LEU A 55 17.16 -14.82 -23.35
CA LEU A 55 17.81 -13.51 -23.29
C LEU A 55 18.92 -13.62 -22.25
N ASP A 56 20.11 -13.24 -22.71
CA ASP A 56 21.43 -13.47 -22.16
C ASP A 56 21.63 -13.30 -20.64
N ALA A 57 22.09 -14.39 -20.03
CA ALA A 57 23.32 -14.48 -19.23
C ALA A 57 23.74 -13.24 -18.39
N ASN A 58 23.05 -13.07 -17.26
CA ASN A 58 23.75 -12.83 -15.99
C ASN A 58 23.13 -13.76 -14.94
N ASN A 59 23.62 -14.99 -14.95
CA ASN A 59 23.14 -16.09 -14.11
C ASN A 59 23.69 -15.95 -12.68
N HIS A 60 23.28 -14.90 -11.98
CA HIS A 60 23.21 -14.99 -10.52
C HIS A 60 21.99 -15.84 -10.20
N HIS A 61 22.20 -17.15 -10.00
CA HIS A 61 21.28 -17.95 -9.22
C HIS A 61 21.22 -17.34 -7.80
N THR A 62 20.41 -16.29 -7.62
CA THR A 62 20.08 -15.72 -6.32
C THR A 62 19.23 -16.74 -5.58
N LYS A 63 19.92 -17.69 -4.94
CA LYS A 63 19.31 -18.61 -3.98
C LYS A 63 18.72 -17.77 -2.86
N ASN A 64 17.48 -18.07 -2.49
CA ASN A 64 16.86 -17.47 -1.31
C ASN A 64 17.85 -17.57 -0.13
N PRO A 65 18.26 -16.43 0.49
CA PRO A 65 19.35 -16.39 1.47
C PRO A 65 19.12 -17.29 2.71
N GLY A 66 17.89 -17.78 2.89
CA GLY A 66 17.54 -18.70 3.97
C GLY A 66 17.69 -18.05 5.35
N SER A 67 17.49 -18.82 6.42
CA SER A 67 17.54 -18.30 7.79
C SER A 67 18.92 -17.75 8.18
N LYS A 68 19.99 -18.37 7.68
CA LYS A 68 21.37 -17.94 7.93
C LYS A 68 21.67 -16.59 7.26
N GLY A 69 21.30 -16.39 6.00
CA GLY A 69 21.52 -15.13 5.30
C GLY A 69 20.72 -13.97 5.92
N PHE A 70 19.46 -14.20 6.29
CA PHE A 70 18.69 -13.17 7.01
C PHE A 70 19.27 -12.83 8.39
N SER A 71 19.82 -13.81 9.10
CA SER A 71 20.51 -13.57 10.38
C SER A 71 21.77 -12.73 10.21
N GLN A 72 22.51 -12.92 9.10
CA GLN A 72 23.68 -12.11 8.76
C GLN A 72 23.27 -10.66 8.45
N LEU A 73 22.23 -10.45 7.65
CA LEU A 73 21.67 -9.12 7.38
C LEU A 73 21.26 -8.40 8.66
N LYS A 74 20.63 -9.12 9.61
CA LYS A 74 20.25 -8.57 10.91
C LYS A 74 21.43 -8.22 11.80
N SER A 75 22.46 -9.06 11.80
CA SER A 75 23.70 -8.78 12.51
C SER A 75 24.36 -7.52 11.94
N GLU A 76 24.41 -7.39 10.62
CA GLU A 76 25.03 -6.24 9.97
C GLU A 76 24.23 -4.95 10.18
N GLU A 77 22.90 -5.01 10.09
CA GLU A 77 22.01 -3.91 10.48
C GLU A 77 22.34 -3.44 11.89
N HIS A 78 22.54 -4.36 12.83
CA HIS A 78 22.82 -4.00 14.22
C HIS A 78 24.18 -3.31 14.38
N LYS A 79 25.21 -3.76 13.66
CA LYS A 79 26.55 -3.15 13.70
C LYS A 79 26.54 -1.75 13.09
N LEU A 80 25.93 -1.60 11.92
CA LEU A 80 25.97 -0.35 11.16
C LEU A 80 25.05 0.73 11.72
N PHE A 81 23.93 0.34 12.33
CA PHE A 81 22.88 1.21 12.85
C PHE A 81 22.64 0.97 14.35
N TYR A 82 23.72 0.97 15.13
CA TYR A 82 23.70 0.69 16.58
C TYR A 82 22.80 1.64 17.39
N HIS A 83 22.70 2.91 16.99
CA HIS A 83 21.80 3.88 17.61
C HIS A 83 20.34 3.69 17.14
N ARG A 84 19.63 2.79 17.83
CA ARG A 84 18.24 2.38 17.49
C ARG A 84 17.15 3.40 17.83
N LYS A 85 17.48 4.60 18.33
CA LYS A 85 16.44 5.58 18.69
C LYS A 85 15.76 6.05 17.42
N ARG A 86 14.47 5.77 17.30
CA ARG A 86 13.66 6.17 16.15
C ARG A 86 13.62 7.70 16.07
N VAL A 87 14.09 8.24 14.96
CA VAL A 87 13.91 9.65 14.61
C VAL A 87 12.46 9.83 14.21
N ARG A 88 11.74 10.66 14.97
CA ARG A 88 10.34 11.00 14.70
C ARG A 88 10.27 12.45 14.27
N SER A 89 9.71 12.77 13.11
CA SER A 89 9.47 14.16 12.70
C SER A 89 8.03 14.57 13.00
N SER A 90 7.80 15.87 13.24
CA SER A 90 6.46 16.45 13.28
C SER A 90 5.80 16.37 11.89
N TYR A 91 4.48 16.53 11.85
CA TYR A 91 3.77 16.69 10.59
C TYR A 91 4.26 17.98 9.92
N SER A 92 4.90 17.82 8.76
CA SER A 92 5.36 18.92 7.92
C SER A 92 4.78 18.69 6.54
N ASP A 93 3.91 19.61 6.14
CA ASP A 93 3.32 19.59 4.81
C ASP A 93 4.42 19.60 3.75
N ASN A 94 4.27 18.76 2.73
CA ASN A 94 5.16 18.65 1.58
C ASN A 94 6.60 18.15 1.84
N TYR A 95 6.96 17.78 3.08
CA TYR A 95 8.26 17.15 3.35
C TYR A 95 8.19 15.63 3.48
N SER A 96 7.06 15.13 4.00
CA SER A 96 6.76 13.71 4.12
C SER A 96 5.33 13.43 3.69
N ALA A 97 5.02 12.20 3.31
CA ALA A 97 3.64 11.81 3.07
C ALA A 97 2.81 11.74 4.36
N ALA A 98 3.34 12.06 5.55
CA ALA A 98 2.61 11.96 6.80
C ALA A 98 1.38 12.89 6.85
N LEU A 99 0.30 12.44 7.47
CA LEU A 99 -0.96 13.21 7.58
C LEU A 99 -1.35 13.40 9.03
N ALA A 100 -1.63 14.64 9.42
CA ALA A 100 -2.26 14.97 10.69
C ALA A 100 -3.78 14.89 10.59
N LEU A 101 -4.47 14.71 11.72
CA LEU A 101 -5.93 14.90 11.75
C LEU A 101 -6.24 16.39 11.58
N PRO A 102 -7.21 16.76 10.71
CA PRO A 102 -7.55 18.15 10.44
C PRO A 102 -8.44 18.77 11.54
N TYR A 103 -8.28 18.32 12.78
CA TYR A 103 -9.04 18.77 13.95
C TYR A 103 -8.08 19.32 15.01
N SER A 104 -8.53 20.26 15.81
CA SER A 104 -7.74 20.77 16.93
C SER A 104 -7.58 19.73 18.05
N SER A 105 -6.55 19.90 18.90
CA SER A 105 -6.40 19.06 20.12
C SER A 105 -7.63 19.16 21.02
N PHE A 106 -8.22 20.35 21.15
CA PHE A 106 -9.43 20.57 21.95
C PHE A 106 -10.63 19.75 21.43
N GLU A 107 -10.87 19.74 20.13
CA GLU A 107 -11.99 18.99 19.53
C GLU A 107 -11.86 17.47 19.69
N LEU A 108 -10.63 16.97 19.59
CA LEU A 108 -10.29 15.56 19.81
C LEU A 108 -10.44 15.20 21.29
N GLU A 109 -9.92 16.04 22.19
CA GLU A 109 -9.98 15.83 23.63
C GLU A 109 -11.43 15.79 24.14
N LYS A 110 -12.28 16.71 23.66
CA LYS A 110 -13.72 16.73 23.97
C LYS A 110 -14.42 15.39 23.66
N ARG A 111 -13.91 14.64 22.69
CA ARG A 111 -14.48 13.37 22.22
C ARG A 111 -13.64 12.16 22.58
N GLN A 112 -12.58 12.31 23.39
CA GLN A 112 -11.62 11.25 23.67
C GLN A 112 -12.25 9.97 24.26
N ASN A 113 -13.34 10.14 25.02
CA ASN A 113 -14.06 9.04 25.66
C ASN A 113 -15.17 8.45 24.79
N ASP A 114 -15.48 9.07 23.64
CA ASP A 114 -16.49 8.61 22.70
C ASP A 114 -15.82 8.03 21.45
N ARG A 115 -15.61 6.71 21.48
CA ARG A 115 -15.00 5.97 20.36
C ARG A 115 -15.80 6.11 19.06
N ASN A 116 -17.12 6.25 19.12
CA ASN A 116 -17.96 6.38 17.93
C ASN A 116 -17.84 7.78 17.33
N ALA A 117 -17.83 8.83 18.16
CA ALA A 117 -17.58 10.19 17.68
C ALA A 117 -16.18 10.32 17.06
N LEU A 118 -15.14 9.74 17.68
CA LEU A 118 -13.79 9.72 17.10
C LEU A 118 -13.72 8.92 15.79
N LEU A 119 -14.47 7.83 15.68
CA LEU A 119 -14.58 7.04 14.45
C LEU A 119 -15.22 7.85 13.32
N VAL A 120 -16.30 8.58 13.61
CA VAL A 120 -16.96 9.46 12.64
C VAL A 120 -16.03 10.59 12.21
N LEU A 121 -15.38 11.26 13.15
CA LEU A 121 -14.44 12.34 12.85
C LEU A 121 -13.26 11.87 11.98
N SER A 122 -12.72 10.69 12.28
CA SER A 122 -11.52 10.16 11.62
C SER A 122 -11.82 9.34 10.36
N ARG A 123 -13.08 9.29 9.93
CA ARG A 123 -13.57 8.38 8.89
C ARG A 123 -12.73 8.44 7.61
N ASP A 124 -12.55 9.64 7.07
CA ASP A 124 -11.87 9.82 5.79
C ASP A 124 -10.36 9.52 5.92
N SER A 125 -9.75 9.91 7.04
CA SER A 125 -8.35 9.58 7.34
C SER A 125 -8.12 8.07 7.50
N ILE A 126 -9.08 7.32 8.03
CA ILE A 126 -9.01 5.84 8.11
C ILE A 126 -9.06 5.22 6.72
N ILE A 127 -9.95 5.71 5.85
CA ILE A 127 -10.08 5.24 4.47
C ILE A 127 -8.79 5.52 3.69
N GLU A 128 -8.28 6.76 3.77
CA GLU A 128 -7.02 7.18 3.13
C GLU A 128 -5.83 6.36 3.62
N HIS A 129 -5.72 6.15 4.93
CA HIS A 129 -4.66 5.32 5.52
C HIS A 129 -4.67 3.88 5.01
N ALA A 130 -5.87 3.28 4.92
CA ALA A 130 -6.04 1.94 4.38
C ALA A 130 -5.69 1.89 2.88
N ASN A 131 -6.05 2.92 2.10
CA ASN A 131 -5.75 3.01 0.68
C ASN A 131 -4.24 3.17 0.41
N ARG A 132 -3.57 4.09 1.12
CA ARG A 132 -2.11 4.29 1.02
C ARG A 132 -1.30 3.04 1.26
N ARG A 133 -1.78 2.15 2.13
CA ARG A 133 -1.10 0.88 2.38
C ARG A 133 -1.04 0.01 1.14
N VAL A 134 -2.09 0.02 0.33
CA VAL A 134 -2.15 -0.69 -0.96
C VAL A 134 -1.17 -0.05 -1.94
N ASP A 135 -1.22 1.27 -2.08
CA ASP A 135 -0.32 2.04 -2.97
C ASP A 135 1.16 1.78 -2.64
N LEU A 136 1.54 1.98 -1.37
CA LEU A 136 2.91 1.82 -0.90
C LEU A 136 3.41 0.38 -1.05
N PHE A 137 2.52 -0.61 -0.85
CA PHE A 137 2.88 -1.99 -1.11
C PHE A 137 3.14 -2.24 -2.60
N PHE A 138 2.31 -1.71 -3.49
CA PHE A 138 2.53 -1.83 -4.94
C PHE A 138 3.84 -1.19 -5.39
N TYR A 139 4.15 0.02 -4.93
CA TYR A 139 5.43 0.66 -5.24
C TYR A 139 6.63 -0.09 -4.66
N THR A 140 6.46 -0.77 -3.53
CA THR A 140 7.50 -1.67 -3.00
C THR A 140 7.71 -2.88 -3.91
N LEU A 141 6.63 -3.47 -4.46
CA LEU A 141 6.73 -4.54 -5.45
C LEU A 141 7.46 -4.07 -6.72
N ILE A 142 7.13 -2.88 -7.23
CA ILE A 142 7.81 -2.28 -8.40
C ILE A 142 9.29 -2.08 -8.09
N ALA A 143 9.64 -1.48 -6.95
CA ALA A 143 11.03 -1.19 -6.60
C ALA A 143 11.92 -2.44 -6.63
N TYR A 144 11.41 -3.55 -6.10
CA TYR A 144 12.16 -4.80 -6.03
C TYR A 144 12.05 -5.65 -7.31
N TYR A 145 11.14 -5.36 -8.25
CA TYR A 145 10.86 -6.26 -9.38
C TYR A 145 12.10 -6.63 -10.19
N ARG A 146 12.34 -7.95 -10.33
CA ARG A 146 13.48 -8.52 -11.07
C ARG A 146 14.87 -8.03 -10.64
N THR A 147 15.01 -7.48 -9.44
CA THR A 147 16.32 -7.04 -8.91
C THR A 147 17.18 -8.21 -8.41
N GLY A 148 16.57 -9.36 -8.10
CA GLY A 148 17.23 -10.48 -7.43
C GLY A 148 17.54 -10.25 -5.95
N ILE A 149 17.35 -9.03 -5.43
CA ILE A 149 17.62 -8.63 -4.05
C ILE A 149 16.43 -9.01 -3.17
N ILE A 150 16.61 -9.91 -2.20
CA ILE A 150 15.52 -10.39 -1.34
C ILE A 150 15.57 -9.69 0.03
N PRO A 151 14.60 -8.82 0.36
CA PRO A 151 14.62 -8.11 1.63
C PRO A 151 14.01 -8.91 2.77
N THR A 152 14.41 -8.55 4.00
CA THR A 152 13.76 -8.93 5.25
C THR A 152 13.35 -7.67 6.03
N ILE A 153 12.58 -7.84 7.11
CA ILE A 153 12.18 -6.71 7.98
C ILE A 153 13.44 -6.05 8.54
N GLY A 154 13.45 -4.73 8.63
CA GLY A 154 14.42 -3.92 9.35
C GLY A 154 13.85 -3.32 10.64
N HIS A 155 14.72 -2.82 11.51
CA HIS A 155 14.36 -1.94 12.62
C HIS A 155 13.89 -0.57 12.10
N THR A 156 12.70 -0.13 12.45
CA THR A 156 12.18 1.18 12.03
C THR A 156 12.88 2.32 12.78
N SER A 157 13.92 2.89 12.16
CA SER A 157 14.71 4.03 12.65
C SER A 157 14.13 5.39 12.25
N LEU A 158 13.22 5.43 11.26
CA LEU A 158 12.61 6.63 10.74
C LEU A 158 11.09 6.57 10.93
N GLN A 159 10.47 7.71 11.23
CA GLN A 159 9.02 7.85 11.24
C GLN A 159 8.64 9.31 11.00
N HIS A 160 7.77 9.53 10.02
CA HIS A 160 7.20 10.84 9.76
C HIS A 160 5.80 10.94 10.33
N GLY A 161 5.60 11.89 11.23
CA GLY A 161 4.36 12.07 11.99
C GLY A 161 4.43 11.47 13.40
N ARG A 162 3.66 12.07 14.31
CA ARG A 162 3.59 11.74 15.74
C ARG A 162 2.16 11.92 16.24
N GLY A 163 1.66 11.00 17.06
CA GLY A 163 0.40 11.23 17.77
C GLY A 163 0.47 12.46 18.69
N ARG A 164 -0.69 13.03 19.00
CA ARG A 164 -0.83 14.13 19.95
C ARG A 164 -0.98 13.61 21.36
N THR A 165 -0.31 14.27 22.29
CA THR A 165 -0.45 14.05 23.72
C THR A 165 -1.07 15.27 24.39
N VAL A 166 -1.87 15.04 25.42
CA VAL A 166 -2.39 16.07 26.31
C VAL A 166 -1.97 15.73 27.75
N LEU A 167 -1.66 16.75 28.54
CA LEU A 167 -1.38 16.58 29.96
C LEU A 167 -2.70 16.52 30.72
N LYS A 168 -2.97 15.37 31.34
CA LYS A 168 -4.14 15.18 32.21
C LYS A 168 -3.68 14.67 33.56
N GLU A 169 -4.03 15.38 34.62
CA GLU A 169 -3.64 15.03 36.00
C GLU A 169 -2.13 14.82 36.17
N GLY A 170 -1.32 15.65 35.51
CA GLY A 170 0.14 15.56 35.55
C GLY A 170 0.76 14.38 34.78
N ARG A 171 -0.03 13.66 33.97
CA ARG A 171 0.44 12.55 33.12
C ARG A 171 0.16 12.80 31.65
N ASP A 172 1.09 12.38 30.80
CA ASP A 172 0.90 12.39 29.35
C ASP A 172 -0.15 11.36 28.94
N PHE A 173 -1.22 11.82 28.31
CA PHE A 173 -2.25 10.99 27.74
C PHE A 173 -2.21 11.08 26.21
N ASN A 174 -2.09 9.93 25.54
CA ASN A 174 -2.09 9.87 24.08
C ASN A 174 -3.51 10.07 23.55
N LEU A 175 -3.76 11.23 22.95
CA LEU A 175 -5.03 11.54 22.31
C LEU A 175 -5.18 10.83 20.97
N THR A 176 -4.09 10.78 20.21
CA THR A 176 -3.98 10.09 18.92
C THR A 176 -2.67 9.34 18.82
N GLN A 177 -2.53 8.52 17.79
CA GLN A 177 -1.33 7.75 17.49
C GLN A 177 -0.91 7.94 16.03
N ALA A 178 0.37 7.69 15.76
CA ALA A 178 0.94 7.73 14.43
C ALA A 178 0.88 6.32 13.82
N CYS A 179 -0.15 6.04 13.04
CA CYS A 179 -0.36 4.73 12.44
C CYS A 179 0.48 4.58 11.18
N HIS A 180 1.29 3.52 11.07
CA HIS A 180 2.17 3.29 9.91
C HIS A 180 1.36 2.95 8.66
N SER A 181 1.59 3.71 7.58
CA SER A 181 0.92 3.46 6.30
C SER A 181 1.47 2.26 5.53
N SER A 182 2.52 1.58 6.03
CA SER A 182 3.09 0.37 5.43
C SER A 182 3.25 -0.74 6.44
N PHE A 183 3.02 -2.00 6.02
CA PHE A 183 3.38 -3.17 6.81
C PHE A 183 4.88 -3.46 6.82
N THR A 184 5.63 -2.88 5.88
CA THR A 184 7.09 -3.05 5.74
C THR A 184 7.76 -1.67 5.77
N PRO A 185 7.63 -0.90 6.87
CA PRO A 185 8.13 0.46 6.94
C PRO A 185 9.67 0.51 6.88
N SER A 186 10.34 -0.57 7.29
CA SER A 186 11.79 -0.69 7.17
C SER A 186 12.13 -2.08 6.66
N LEU A 187 12.97 -2.11 5.63
CA LEU A 187 13.54 -3.32 5.05
C LEU A 187 15.05 -3.31 5.25
N VAL A 188 15.65 -4.50 5.24
CA VAL A 188 17.09 -4.73 5.15
C VAL A 188 17.32 -5.74 4.04
N ASP A 189 18.31 -5.49 3.20
CA ASP A 189 18.71 -6.43 2.14
C ASP A 189 20.22 -6.34 1.88
N GLU A 190 20.70 -7.10 0.90
CA GLU A 190 22.13 -7.26 0.59
C GLU A 190 22.83 -5.96 0.18
N THR A 191 22.08 -4.90 -0.18
CA THR A 191 22.68 -3.58 -0.42
C THR A 191 23.28 -2.96 0.83
N ILE A 192 23.01 -3.49 2.02
CA ILE A 192 23.67 -3.09 3.27
C ILE A 192 25.19 -3.24 3.23
N TYR A 193 25.69 -4.17 2.41
CA TYR A 193 27.12 -4.39 2.20
C TYR A 193 27.73 -3.47 1.14
N GLN A 194 26.90 -2.70 0.43
CA GLN A 194 27.35 -1.77 -0.60
C GLN A 194 27.70 -0.43 0.02
N THR A 195 28.82 0.15 -0.42
CA THR A 195 29.18 1.53 -0.10
C THR A 195 28.36 2.49 -0.94
N ASN A 196 27.70 3.45 -0.30
CA ASN A 196 27.03 4.53 -1.02
C ASN A 196 28.11 5.46 -1.60
N PRO A 197 28.03 5.84 -2.89
CA PRO A 197 28.96 6.80 -3.49
C PRO A 197 29.07 8.14 -2.74
N LEU A 198 28.00 8.54 -2.04
CA LEU A 198 27.91 9.75 -1.21
C LEU A 198 28.36 9.53 0.25
N GLY A 199 28.98 8.39 0.57
CA GLY A 199 29.53 8.08 1.90
C GLY A 199 28.49 7.63 2.95
N GLY A 200 27.21 7.52 2.58
CA GLY A 200 26.14 7.01 3.44
C GLY A 200 26.16 5.49 3.64
N LYS A 201 25.53 5.01 4.72
CA LYS A 201 25.27 3.57 4.92
C LYS A 201 23.94 3.23 4.29
N ASN A 202 23.92 2.27 3.37
CA ASN A 202 22.67 1.73 2.85
C ASN A 202 22.16 0.67 3.83
N LYS A 203 20.84 0.60 3.98
CA LYS A 203 20.15 -0.42 4.75
C LYS A 203 19.43 -1.40 3.83
N SER A 204 18.81 -0.86 2.79
CA SER A 204 18.11 -1.58 1.74
C SER A 204 18.25 -0.85 0.41
N LEU A 205 17.79 -1.49 -0.67
CA LEU A 205 17.65 -0.91 -2.01
C LEU A 205 16.93 0.45 -2.01
N LEU A 206 16.05 0.68 -1.04
CA LEU A 206 15.26 1.91 -0.91
C LEU A 206 15.99 3.05 -0.19
N SER A 207 17.20 2.81 0.33
CA SER A 207 17.92 3.81 1.14
C SER A 207 18.12 5.12 0.38
N GLY A 208 17.71 6.23 0.97
CA GLY A 208 17.84 7.56 0.35
C GLY A 208 16.83 7.88 -0.75
N THR A 209 15.85 7.00 -1.01
CA THR A 209 14.76 7.25 -1.96
C THR A 209 13.57 7.97 -1.30
N HIS A 210 12.75 8.65 -2.10
CA HIS A 210 11.46 9.17 -1.62
C HIS A 210 10.49 8.07 -1.15
N LEU A 211 10.58 6.86 -1.73
CA LEU A 211 9.73 5.75 -1.32
C LEU A 211 10.06 5.29 0.10
N MET A 212 11.33 5.32 0.53
CA MET A 212 11.70 5.00 1.91
C MET A 212 11.01 5.92 2.92
N ASP A 213 10.98 7.23 2.71
CA ASP A 213 10.25 8.14 3.62
C ASP A 213 8.74 7.91 3.56
N SER A 214 8.21 7.59 2.37
CA SER A 214 6.79 7.29 2.18
C SER A 214 6.38 6.02 2.94
N LEU A 215 7.21 4.98 2.94
CA LEU A 215 7.01 3.77 3.74
C LEU A 215 7.08 4.02 5.24
N ASN A 216 7.86 5.03 5.67
CA ASN A 216 7.97 5.45 7.06
C ASN A 216 6.99 6.58 7.44
N SER A 217 6.09 6.96 6.52
CA SER A 217 5.04 7.93 6.81
C SER A 217 3.93 7.33 7.67
N THR A 218 3.27 8.20 8.43
CA THR A 218 2.17 7.82 9.31
C THR A 218 0.96 8.71 9.08
N VAL A 219 -0.22 8.18 9.39
CA VAL A 219 -1.46 8.96 9.52
C VAL A 219 -1.79 9.06 11.00
N GLU A 220 -2.01 10.29 11.47
CA GLU A 220 -2.54 10.53 12.81
C GLU A 220 -3.95 9.97 12.91
N LEU A 221 -4.17 9.02 13.81
CA LEU A 221 -5.48 8.38 13.98
C LEU A 221 -5.75 8.06 15.46
N PRO A 222 -7.01 7.83 15.84
CA PRO A 222 -7.34 7.38 17.20
C PRO A 222 -6.63 6.06 17.56
N PRO A 223 -6.27 5.84 18.84
CA PRO A 223 -5.48 4.67 19.24
C PRO A 223 -6.11 3.31 18.90
N PHE A 224 -7.44 3.25 18.81
CA PHE A 224 -8.12 2.01 18.43
C PHE A 224 -7.89 1.60 16.97
N VAL A 225 -7.49 2.53 16.10
CA VAL A 225 -7.12 2.22 14.71
C VAL A 225 -5.76 1.54 14.67
N ASN A 226 -4.78 2.04 15.43
CA ASN A 226 -3.48 1.41 15.54
C ASN A 226 -3.58 -0.02 16.09
N LYS A 227 -4.46 -0.26 17.06
CA LYS A 227 -4.73 -1.62 17.56
C LYS A 227 -5.21 -2.57 16.45
N LEU A 228 -6.03 -2.09 15.51
CA LEU A 228 -6.45 -2.89 14.36
C LEU A 228 -5.27 -3.10 13.39
N ASP A 229 -4.45 -2.08 13.17
CA ASP A 229 -3.24 -2.21 12.34
C ASP A 229 -2.27 -3.24 12.90
N ASP A 230 -2.03 -3.27 14.21
CA ASP A 230 -1.19 -4.28 14.87
C ASP A 230 -1.70 -5.71 14.59
N VAL A 231 -3.02 -5.90 14.60
CA VAL A 231 -3.65 -7.19 14.26
C VAL A 231 -3.45 -7.51 12.77
N LEU A 232 -3.73 -6.57 11.87
CA LEU A 232 -3.55 -6.79 10.42
C LEU A 232 -2.09 -7.08 10.07
N GLU A 233 -1.17 -6.35 10.68
CA GLU A 233 0.27 -6.52 10.55
C GLU A 233 0.70 -7.93 10.96
N SER A 234 0.21 -8.43 12.10
CA SER A 234 0.48 -9.80 12.56
C SER A 234 0.00 -10.87 11.56
N MET A 235 -1.11 -10.62 10.85
CA MET A 235 -1.69 -11.54 9.89
C MET A 235 -1.01 -11.49 8.50
N CYS A 236 -0.51 -10.31 8.11
CA CYS A 236 -0.17 -10.00 6.72
C CYS A 236 1.30 -9.69 6.47
N ARG A 237 2.08 -9.24 7.47
CA ARG A 237 3.45 -8.74 7.25
C ARG A 237 4.37 -9.80 6.65
N GLN A 238 4.39 -11.01 7.21
CA GLN A 238 5.30 -12.06 6.72
C GLN A 238 4.98 -12.46 5.28
N LYS A 239 3.69 -12.66 4.97
CA LYS A 239 3.22 -12.95 3.61
C LYS A 239 3.51 -11.81 2.64
N SER A 240 3.47 -10.56 3.10
CA SER A 240 3.84 -9.38 2.30
C SER A 240 5.32 -9.44 1.88
N LEU A 241 6.22 -9.84 2.78
CA LEU A 241 7.64 -10.04 2.45
C LEU A 241 7.85 -11.17 1.45
N GLU A 242 7.11 -12.28 1.58
CA GLU A 242 7.17 -13.39 0.62
C GLU A 242 6.76 -12.95 -0.78
N LEU A 243 5.75 -12.07 -0.90
CA LEU A 243 5.34 -11.48 -2.18
C LEU A 243 6.42 -10.56 -2.75
N ILE A 244 7.06 -9.74 -1.91
CA ILE A 244 8.19 -8.90 -2.33
C ILE A 244 9.35 -9.78 -2.82
N ALA A 245 9.70 -10.84 -2.09
CA ALA A 245 10.75 -11.79 -2.48
C ALA A 245 10.45 -12.48 -3.82
N LYS A 246 9.23 -12.98 -4.02
CA LYS A 246 8.79 -13.58 -5.29
C LYS A 246 8.82 -12.59 -6.45
N THR A 247 8.48 -11.33 -6.20
CA THR A 247 8.54 -10.26 -7.19
C THR A 247 9.97 -9.88 -7.51
N SER A 248 10.86 -9.88 -6.51
CA SER A 248 12.29 -9.67 -6.69
C SER A 248 12.95 -10.71 -7.57
N LEU A 249 12.57 -11.97 -7.41
CA LEU A 249 13.00 -13.07 -8.26
C LEU A 249 12.32 -13.10 -9.65
N GLY A 250 11.42 -12.15 -9.94
CA GLY A 250 10.68 -12.10 -11.21
C GLY A 250 9.61 -13.18 -11.39
N SER A 251 9.42 -14.06 -10.40
CA SER A 251 8.38 -15.11 -10.42
C SER A 251 6.95 -14.55 -10.36
N LEU A 252 6.80 -13.33 -9.84
CA LEU A 252 5.59 -12.53 -9.93
C LEU A 252 5.95 -11.17 -10.55
N ASN A 253 5.11 -10.65 -11.42
CA ASN A 253 5.15 -9.22 -11.73
C ASN A 253 4.38 -8.41 -10.65
N PRO A 254 4.63 -7.10 -10.53
CA PRO A 254 3.99 -6.27 -9.50
C PRO A 254 2.46 -6.32 -9.49
N ILE A 255 1.81 -6.42 -10.66
CA ILE A 255 0.33 -6.46 -10.77
C ILE A 255 -0.22 -7.77 -10.20
N ILE A 256 0.41 -8.90 -10.51
CA ILE A 256 0.06 -10.20 -9.94
C ILE A 256 0.34 -10.20 -8.43
N GLY A 257 1.50 -9.66 -8.01
CA GLY A 257 1.84 -9.51 -6.60
C GLY A 257 0.80 -8.70 -5.82
N LEU A 258 0.34 -7.58 -6.37
CA LEU A 258 -0.72 -6.76 -5.79
C LEU A 258 -2.07 -7.50 -5.73
N THR A 259 -2.41 -8.25 -6.78
CA THR A 259 -3.62 -9.09 -6.78
C THR A 259 -3.59 -10.10 -5.63
N VAL A 260 -2.47 -10.80 -5.41
CA VAL A 260 -2.34 -11.77 -4.31
C VAL A 260 -2.41 -11.06 -2.96
N PHE A 261 -1.81 -9.88 -2.82
CA PHE A 261 -1.92 -9.06 -1.62
C PHE A 261 -3.36 -8.64 -1.32
N LEU A 262 -4.12 -8.17 -2.31
CA LEU A 262 -5.52 -7.79 -2.13
C LEU A 262 -6.41 -8.99 -1.78
N LYS A 263 -6.16 -10.17 -2.36
CA LYS A 263 -6.84 -11.41 -1.94
C LYS A 263 -6.55 -11.75 -0.47
N MET A 264 -5.29 -11.63 -0.04
CA MET A 264 -4.89 -11.82 1.35
C MET A 264 -5.59 -10.82 2.28
N MET A 265 -5.60 -9.53 1.92
CA MET A 265 -6.28 -8.49 2.69
C MET A 265 -7.79 -8.72 2.76
N ARG A 266 -8.44 -9.10 1.65
CA ARG A 266 -9.87 -9.47 1.61
C ARG A 266 -10.17 -10.58 2.61
N ARG A 267 -9.36 -11.63 2.62
CA ARG A 267 -9.52 -12.75 3.56
C ARG A 267 -9.36 -12.29 5.01
N ALA A 268 -8.26 -11.61 5.34
CA ALA A 268 -7.98 -11.14 6.70
C ALA A 268 -9.10 -10.21 7.22
N LEU A 269 -9.52 -9.23 6.43
CA LEU A 269 -10.58 -8.30 6.81
C LEU A 269 -11.95 -8.97 6.95
N THR A 270 -12.23 -9.99 6.13
CA THR A 270 -13.47 -10.78 6.25
C THR A 270 -13.48 -11.61 7.53
N GLU A 271 -12.38 -12.29 7.84
CA GLU A 271 -12.21 -13.08 9.07
C GLU A 271 -12.36 -12.19 10.32
N LEU A 272 -11.75 -10.99 10.30
CA LEU A 272 -11.89 -10.01 11.37
C LEU A 272 -13.32 -9.50 11.51
N LYS A 273 -14.00 -9.20 10.40
CA LYS A 273 -15.41 -8.74 10.42
C LYS A 273 -16.34 -9.80 10.98
N GLN A 274 -16.14 -11.07 10.59
CA GLN A 274 -16.91 -12.20 11.13
C GLN A 274 -16.65 -12.38 12.63
N SER A 275 -15.39 -12.31 13.06
CA SER A 275 -15.00 -12.44 14.47
C SER A 275 -15.60 -11.33 15.33
N ALA A 276 -15.53 -10.08 14.86
CA ALA A 276 -16.15 -8.94 15.53
C ALA A 276 -17.68 -9.09 15.61
N SER A 277 -18.33 -9.56 14.54
CA SER A 277 -19.78 -9.78 14.54
C SER A 277 -20.22 -10.87 15.53
N ARG A 278 -19.44 -11.96 15.66
CA ARG A 278 -19.69 -13.03 16.64
C ARG A 278 -19.53 -12.55 18.07
N GLN A 279 -18.48 -11.79 18.35
CA GLN A 279 -18.25 -11.21 19.67
C GLN A 279 -19.35 -10.23 20.08
N ALA A 280 -19.82 -9.39 19.15
CA ALA A 280 -20.93 -8.47 19.41
C ALA A 280 -22.22 -9.21 19.79
N ARG A 281 -22.52 -10.33 19.12
CA ARG A 281 -23.67 -11.18 19.47
C ARG A 281 -23.50 -11.85 20.83
N SER A 282 -22.30 -12.33 21.16
CA SER A 282 -22.02 -12.98 22.45
C SER A 282 -22.13 -11.98 23.62
N ALA A 283 -21.67 -10.74 23.45
CA ALA A 283 -21.76 -9.70 24.48
C ALA A 283 -23.21 -9.23 24.74
N LEU A 284 -24.12 -9.39 23.78
CA LEU A 284 -25.55 -9.13 23.97
C LEU A 284 -26.26 -10.27 24.73
N VAL A 285 -25.69 -11.48 24.72
CA VAL A 285 -26.26 -12.68 25.35
C VAL A 285 -25.69 -12.91 26.76
N HIS A 286 -24.43 -12.53 26.99
CA HIS A 286 -23.80 -12.58 28.29
C HIS A 286 -23.48 -11.14 28.73
N HIS A 287 -24.13 -10.68 29.81
CA HIS A 287 -23.78 -9.45 30.55
C HIS A 287 -22.37 -9.56 31.15
N SER A 288 -21.34 -9.64 30.30
CA SER A 288 -19.96 -9.89 30.74
C SER A 288 -19.22 -8.58 30.95
N LEU A 289 -18.92 -8.35 32.23
CA LEU A 289 -18.02 -7.38 32.83
C LEU A 289 -16.54 -7.54 32.42
N SER A 290 -16.25 -8.07 31.23
CA SER A 290 -14.87 -8.33 30.80
C SER A 290 -14.45 -7.32 29.75
N GLY A 291 -13.44 -6.50 30.08
CA GLY A 291 -12.81 -5.49 29.24
C GLY A 291 -12.03 -6.06 28.04
N GLN A 292 -12.62 -7.00 27.29
CA GLN A 292 -12.04 -7.48 26.05
C GLN A 292 -11.97 -6.33 25.04
N ASN A 293 -10.79 -6.17 24.43
CA ASN A 293 -10.50 -5.19 23.39
C ASN A 293 -11.32 -5.48 22.12
N HIS A 294 -12.62 -5.19 22.14
CA HIS A 294 -13.48 -5.40 21.00
C HIS A 294 -13.12 -4.43 19.86
N ILE A 295 -12.93 -4.98 18.66
CA ILE A 295 -12.71 -4.22 17.43
C ILE A 295 -14.08 -3.86 16.86
N ASN A 296 -14.34 -2.56 16.70
CA ASN A 296 -15.61 -2.06 16.17
C ASN A 296 -15.80 -2.55 14.71
N PRO A 297 -16.89 -3.24 14.36
CA PRO A 297 -17.16 -3.67 12.98
C PRO A 297 -17.22 -2.52 11.96
N GLN A 298 -17.67 -1.33 12.38
CA GLN A 298 -17.68 -0.14 11.52
C GLN A 298 -16.27 0.30 11.14
N LEU A 299 -15.30 0.20 12.05
CA LEU A 299 -13.88 0.45 11.74
C LEU A 299 -13.38 -0.51 10.66
N ILE A 300 -13.70 -1.79 10.76
CA ILE A 300 -13.33 -2.79 9.76
C ILE A 300 -13.97 -2.46 8.40
N ASN A 301 -15.23 -2.01 8.37
CA ASN A 301 -15.87 -1.58 7.13
C ASN A 301 -15.16 -0.37 6.48
N LEU A 302 -14.65 0.58 7.27
CA LEU A 302 -13.87 1.70 6.75
C LEU A 302 -12.55 1.23 6.14
N VAL A 303 -11.85 0.30 6.81
CA VAL A 303 -10.61 -0.29 6.28
C VAL A 303 -10.88 -1.10 5.01
N ILE A 304 -11.96 -1.89 4.96
CA ILE A 304 -12.42 -2.59 3.75
C ILE A 304 -12.68 -1.58 2.62
N ARG A 305 -13.35 -0.47 2.92
CA ARG A 305 -13.63 0.56 1.94
C ARG A 305 -12.35 1.15 1.35
N GLY A 306 -11.38 1.53 2.18
CA GLY A 306 -10.10 2.06 1.68
C GLY A 306 -9.23 1.02 0.98
N THR A 307 -9.26 -0.23 1.44
CA THR A 307 -8.38 -1.30 0.93
C THR A 307 -8.89 -1.97 -0.34
N LEU A 308 -10.21 -2.15 -0.50
CA LEU A 308 -10.80 -3.06 -1.51
C LEU A 308 -11.81 -2.40 -2.45
N HIS A 309 -12.48 -1.32 -2.06
CA HIS A 309 -13.68 -0.84 -2.76
C HIS A 309 -13.42 -0.43 -4.22
N THR A 310 -12.33 0.31 -4.46
CA THR A 310 -11.94 0.77 -5.79
C THR A 310 -10.72 0.04 -6.35
N THR A 311 -10.08 -0.79 -5.53
CA THR A 311 -8.78 -1.41 -5.85
C THR A 311 -8.92 -2.86 -6.30
N TYR A 312 -10.01 -3.53 -5.93
CA TYR A 312 -10.20 -4.97 -6.13
C TYR A 312 -11.53 -5.22 -6.86
N SER A 313 -11.48 -5.95 -7.98
CA SER A 313 -12.68 -6.44 -8.67
C SER A 313 -13.07 -7.81 -8.09
N PRO A 314 -14.26 -7.93 -7.48
CA PRO A 314 -14.79 -9.21 -7.04
C PRO A 314 -15.08 -10.15 -8.22
N GLU A 315 -15.44 -9.62 -9.39
CA GLU A 315 -15.79 -10.44 -10.57
C GLU A 315 -14.59 -11.21 -11.11
N THR A 316 -13.44 -10.54 -11.26
CA THR A 316 -12.21 -11.15 -11.77
C THR A 316 -11.34 -11.74 -10.66
N GLU A 317 -11.74 -11.50 -9.41
CA GLU A 317 -10.93 -11.70 -8.22
C GLU A 317 -9.52 -11.07 -8.31
N SER A 318 -9.34 -9.98 -9.04
CA SER A 318 -8.03 -9.35 -9.23
C SER A 318 -8.02 -7.91 -8.74
N VAL A 319 -6.84 -7.30 -8.75
CA VAL A 319 -6.77 -5.83 -8.77
C VAL A 319 -7.61 -5.29 -9.94
N SER A 320 -8.32 -4.18 -9.73
CA SER A 320 -9.06 -3.47 -10.80
C SER A 320 -8.08 -2.90 -11.83
N ASP A 321 -8.46 -2.99 -13.10
CA ASP A 321 -7.65 -2.45 -14.20
C ASP A 321 -7.56 -0.93 -14.10
N GLU A 322 -8.67 -0.24 -13.80
CA GLU A 322 -8.72 1.21 -13.62
C GLU A 322 -7.76 1.68 -12.52
N TYR A 323 -7.65 0.91 -11.43
CA TYR A 323 -6.74 1.22 -10.35
C TYR A 323 -5.27 0.97 -10.74
N ILE A 324 -4.97 -0.08 -11.52
CA ILE A 324 -3.62 -0.25 -12.09
C ILE A 324 -3.26 0.90 -13.02
N GLN A 325 -4.16 1.29 -13.92
CA GLN A 325 -3.93 2.42 -14.83
C GLN A 325 -3.66 3.72 -14.06
N LEU A 326 -4.32 3.92 -12.91
CA LEU A 326 -4.07 5.06 -12.01
C LEU A 326 -2.67 4.99 -11.39
N LEU A 327 -2.29 3.86 -10.79
CA LEU A 327 -0.99 3.69 -10.14
C LEU A 327 0.18 3.78 -11.13
N LEU A 328 -0.02 3.30 -12.36
CA LEU A 328 0.93 3.41 -13.47
C LEU A 328 0.88 4.76 -14.18
N ARG A 329 -0.01 5.67 -13.74
CA ARG A 329 -0.15 7.05 -14.22
C ARG A 329 -0.37 7.14 -15.74
N LEU A 330 -1.19 6.23 -16.28
CA LEU A 330 -1.46 6.19 -17.71
C LEU A 330 -2.16 7.46 -18.19
N LYS A 331 -1.67 7.99 -19.31
CA LYS A 331 -2.28 9.11 -20.04
C LYS A 331 -3.53 8.66 -20.81
N PRO A 332 -4.43 9.58 -21.19
CA PRO A 332 -5.64 9.23 -21.94
C PRO A 332 -5.38 8.40 -23.21
N GLU A 333 -4.31 8.71 -23.94
CA GLU A 333 -3.94 8.01 -25.17
C GLU A 333 -3.47 6.58 -24.87
N GLU A 334 -2.71 6.40 -23.78
CA GLU A 334 -2.23 5.11 -23.29
C GLU A 334 -3.40 4.23 -22.82
N LYS A 335 -4.39 4.82 -22.13
CA LYS A 335 -5.63 4.13 -21.75
C LYS A 335 -6.43 3.67 -22.97
N ALA A 336 -6.48 4.49 -24.02
CA ALA A 336 -7.15 4.11 -25.27
C ALA A 336 -6.44 2.93 -25.96
N LEU A 337 -5.11 2.84 -25.87
CA LEU A 337 -4.34 1.71 -26.37
C LEU A 337 -4.65 0.41 -25.59
N CYS A 338 -4.84 0.49 -24.27
CA CYS A 338 -5.21 -0.67 -23.45
C CYS A 338 -6.54 -1.33 -23.86
N LEU A 339 -7.43 -0.61 -24.56
CA LEU A 339 -8.72 -1.12 -25.02
C LEU A 339 -8.62 -1.93 -26.33
N ARG A 340 -7.49 -1.85 -27.05
CA ARG A 340 -7.33 -2.52 -28.35
C ARG A 340 -7.22 -4.02 -28.21
N ASP A 341 -6.27 -4.48 -27.40
CA ASP A 341 -6.04 -5.88 -27.11
C ASP A 341 -5.25 -6.08 -25.80
N LYS A 342 -5.27 -7.31 -25.29
CA LYS A 342 -4.71 -7.66 -23.98
C LYS A 342 -3.18 -7.66 -23.99
N GLU A 343 -2.54 -8.02 -25.10
CA GLU A 343 -1.08 -8.13 -25.20
C GLU A 343 -0.45 -6.75 -25.19
N THR A 344 -0.96 -5.83 -26.00
CA THR A 344 -0.57 -4.40 -26.00
C THR A 344 -0.67 -3.79 -24.61
N ARG A 345 -1.76 -4.07 -23.88
CA ARG A 345 -1.94 -3.59 -22.49
C ARG A 345 -0.86 -4.14 -21.55
N ILE A 346 -0.55 -5.44 -21.63
CA ILE A 346 0.45 -6.07 -20.77
C ILE A 346 1.83 -5.45 -21.04
N THR A 347 2.22 -5.30 -22.30
CA THR A 347 3.49 -4.67 -22.69
C THR A 347 3.58 -3.25 -22.15
N LEU A 348 2.56 -2.42 -22.40
CA LEU A 348 2.50 -1.05 -21.88
C LEU A 348 2.61 -0.99 -20.36
N TYR A 349 1.95 -1.90 -19.64
CA TYR A 349 2.06 -1.95 -18.18
C TYR A 349 3.46 -2.31 -17.70
N LEU A 350 4.14 -3.24 -18.36
CA LEU A 350 5.51 -3.61 -18.03
C LEU A 350 6.49 -2.46 -18.29
N ASP A 351 6.31 -1.73 -19.39
CA ASP A 351 7.10 -0.53 -19.69
C ASP A 351 6.91 0.54 -18.61
N LYS A 352 5.66 0.82 -18.21
CA LYS A 352 5.36 1.75 -17.12
C LYS A 352 5.92 1.31 -15.78
N ILE A 353 5.94 0.02 -15.50
CA ILE A 353 6.56 -0.54 -14.30
C ILE A 353 8.07 -0.28 -14.33
N ALA A 354 8.74 -0.49 -15.46
CA ALA A 354 10.17 -0.23 -15.60
C ALA A 354 10.51 1.26 -15.42
N ASP A 355 9.73 2.16 -16.04
CA ASP A 355 9.86 3.61 -15.88
C ASP A 355 9.72 4.03 -14.41
N LEU A 356 8.67 3.53 -13.74
CA LEU A 356 8.42 3.83 -12.34
C LEU A 356 9.46 3.23 -11.41
N GLN A 357 9.98 2.04 -11.72
CA GLN A 357 11.05 1.44 -10.94
C GLN A 357 12.30 2.32 -10.96
N LYS A 358 12.67 2.83 -12.15
CA LYS A 358 13.77 3.78 -12.27
C LYS A 358 13.51 5.04 -11.43
N GLU A 359 12.34 5.65 -11.56
CA GLU A 359 11.95 6.84 -10.79
C GLU A 359 11.98 6.60 -9.27
N ILE A 360 11.51 5.45 -8.80
CA ILE A 360 11.48 5.10 -7.37
C ILE A 360 12.89 4.95 -6.80
N LEU A 361 13.80 4.36 -7.58
CA LEU A 361 15.17 4.08 -7.17
C LEU A 361 16.12 5.27 -7.35
N GLU A 362 15.66 6.35 -7.99
CA GLU A 362 16.40 7.62 -8.01
C GLU A 362 16.54 8.17 -6.58
N ALA A 363 17.79 8.41 -6.18
CA ALA A 363 18.10 9.01 -4.90
C ALA A 363 17.51 10.42 -4.82
N LYS A 364 17.15 10.85 -3.60
CA LYS A 364 16.79 12.26 -3.38
C LYS A 364 17.93 13.16 -3.84
N SER A 365 17.63 14.11 -4.71
CA SER A 365 18.55 15.20 -5.01
C SER A 365 18.89 15.96 -3.72
N GLU A 366 20.16 16.28 -3.48
CA GLU A 366 20.69 16.95 -2.28
C GLU A 366 20.08 18.34 -1.96
N TYR A 367 19.17 18.85 -2.79
CA TYR A 367 18.47 20.13 -2.58
C TYR A 367 17.54 20.19 -1.35
N SER A 368 17.42 19.11 -0.57
CA SER A 368 16.63 19.06 0.67
C SER A 368 17.43 19.18 1.98
N ASN A 369 18.76 19.36 1.93
CA ASN A 369 19.60 19.55 3.14
C ASN A 369 19.77 21.01 3.60
N SER A 370 19.04 21.97 3.03
CA SER A 370 19.16 23.40 3.38
C SER A 370 18.31 23.84 4.59
N ALA A 371 17.73 22.92 5.36
CA ALA A 371 17.06 23.23 6.62
C ALA A 371 17.59 22.33 7.73
N SER A 372 18.83 22.60 8.15
CA SER A 372 19.38 22.17 9.44
C SER A 372 19.03 23.18 10.51
#